data_AF-A0A961DE38-F1
#
_entry.id   AF-A0A961DE38-F1
#
_cell.length_a   1.000
_cell.length_b   1.000
_cell.length_c   1.000
_cell.angle_alpha   90.00
_cell.angle_beta   90.00
_cell.angle_gamma   90.00
#
_symmetry.space_group_name_H-M   'P 1'
#
loop_
_entity.id
_entity.type
_entity.pdbx_description
1 polymer ?
#
loop_
_entity_poly.entity_id
_entity_poly.type
_entity_poly.pdbx_seq_one_letter_code
_entity_poly.pdbx_strand_id
1 'polypeptide(L)'
;MRPIFCVTFAAVLLSAALPASAQEGPRASYYKDGEIHITVLGQPETKPVTTGHWDFKPSWSITGDHLVFFRRLKDDPEVNNWITAMCIINTDGTGFHQLSDGTFTDFNPTWTRDGTNTPVWNRKVPGKLSYHIMASKIGGKPGEEVQLTDPSYHAWVHSAVRDGRLFVSATPPKLGRGYYLMTPNAGGRPTFERVTCELAPKGILDRISVSPSETKICFEYQTGF
;
A
#
# COMPACT_ATOMS: atom_id res chain seq x y z
N MET A 1 14.21 -70.22 36.57
CA MET A 1 13.34 -69.64 35.52
C MET A 1 12.84 -68.29 36.02
N ARG A 2 13.22 -67.19 35.36
CA ARG A 2 12.86 -65.81 35.78
C ARG A 2 11.45 -65.45 35.26
N PRO A 3 10.59 -64.77 36.03
CA PRO A 3 9.32 -64.29 35.52
C PRO A 3 9.54 -63.04 34.66
N ILE A 4 8.83 -62.98 33.53
CA ILE A 4 8.76 -61.83 32.64
C ILE A 4 7.69 -60.89 33.23
N PHE A 5 8.08 -59.69 33.66
CA PHE A 5 7.13 -58.63 33.96
C PHE A 5 6.73 -57.94 32.65
N CYS A 6 5.44 -58.03 32.32
CA CYS A 6 4.84 -57.24 31.24
C CYS A 6 4.54 -55.84 31.80
N VAL A 7 5.26 -54.82 31.32
CA VAL A 7 4.98 -53.41 31.64
C VAL A 7 4.12 -52.85 30.52
N THR A 8 2.83 -52.65 30.80
CA THR A 8 1.92 -51.98 29.87
C THR A 8 2.13 -50.46 29.99
N PHE A 9 2.75 -49.84 28.98
CA PHE A 9 2.75 -48.39 28.85
C PHE A 9 1.40 -47.94 28.29
N ALA A 10 0.57 -47.30 29.12
CA ALA A 10 -0.58 -46.55 28.64
C ALA A 10 -0.07 -45.23 28.03
N ALA A 11 0.00 -45.16 26.70
CA ALA A 11 0.25 -43.91 26.01
C ALA A 11 -1.01 -43.03 26.11
N VAL A 12 -0.99 -42.03 26.99
CA VAL A 12 -1.97 -40.95 26.96
C VAL A 12 -1.61 -40.07 25.77
N LEU A 13 -2.30 -40.26 24.65
CA LEU A 13 -2.33 -39.30 23.56
C LEU A 13 -3.08 -38.06 24.06
N LEU A 14 -2.36 -37.08 24.63
CA LEU A 14 -2.88 -35.72 24.69
C LEU A 14 -2.96 -35.21 23.24
N SER A 15 -4.14 -35.31 22.66
CA SER A 15 -4.49 -34.49 21.51
C SER A 15 -4.59 -33.05 22.00
N ALA A 16 -3.46 -32.34 21.99
CA ALA A 16 -3.49 -30.89 22.03
C ALA A 16 -4.12 -30.46 20.71
N ALA A 17 -5.44 -30.25 20.72
CA ALA A 17 -6.11 -29.51 19.67
C ALA A 17 -5.46 -28.13 19.66
N LEU A 18 -4.56 -27.89 18.69
CA LEU A 18 -4.14 -26.55 18.34
C LEU A 18 -5.44 -25.77 18.09
N PRO A 19 -5.65 -24.59 18.72
CA PRO A 19 -6.80 -23.79 18.37
C PRO A 19 -6.69 -23.53 16.87
N ALA A 20 -7.68 -24.00 16.11
CA ALA A 20 -7.84 -23.59 14.73
C ALA A 20 -7.82 -22.07 14.77
N SER A 21 -6.85 -21.42 14.09
CA SER A 21 -6.84 -19.96 14.01
C SER A 21 -8.22 -19.60 13.48
N ALA A 22 -9.04 -18.96 14.31
CA ALA A 22 -10.32 -18.44 13.86
C ALA A 22 -9.96 -17.55 12.68
N GLN A 23 -10.30 -17.98 11.48
CA GLN A 23 -9.93 -17.25 10.28
C GLN A 23 -10.72 -15.95 10.39
N GLU A 24 -10.05 -14.90 10.85
CA GLU A 24 -10.67 -13.60 11.03
C GLU A 24 -11.35 -13.26 9.71
N GLY A 25 -12.63 -12.89 9.77
CA GLY A 25 -13.39 -12.52 8.58
C GLY A 25 -12.68 -11.42 7.78
N PRO A 26 -13.12 -11.15 6.55
CA PRO A 26 -12.47 -10.13 5.72
C PRO A 26 -12.37 -8.80 6.47
N ARG A 27 -11.15 -8.24 6.51
CA ARG A 27 -10.84 -6.98 7.18
C ARG A 27 -10.93 -5.81 6.21
N ALA A 28 -11.36 -4.66 6.70
CA ALA A 28 -11.33 -3.39 5.98
C ALA A 28 -10.65 -2.33 6.83
N SER A 29 -9.87 -1.46 6.18
CA SER A 29 -9.35 -0.24 6.79
C SER A 29 -10.05 0.98 6.21
N TYR A 30 -10.34 1.98 7.04
CA TYR A 30 -11.02 3.19 6.60
C TYR A 30 -10.62 4.39 7.45
N TYR A 31 -10.87 5.57 6.90
CA TYR A 31 -10.72 6.85 7.58
C TYR A 31 -12.02 7.22 8.32
N LYS A 32 -11.90 7.74 9.55
CA LYS A 32 -12.99 8.34 10.31
C LYS A 32 -12.42 9.38 11.27
N ASP A 33 -12.96 10.60 11.27
CA ASP A 33 -12.63 11.67 12.23
C ASP A 33 -11.13 11.94 12.48
N GLY A 34 -10.30 11.86 11.43
CA GLY A 34 -8.86 12.09 11.52
C GLY A 34 -8.03 10.82 11.77
N GLU A 35 -8.69 9.68 11.93
CA GLU A 35 -8.12 8.42 12.38
C GLU A 35 -8.26 7.31 11.33
N ILE A 36 -7.38 6.33 11.42
CA ILE A 36 -7.50 5.07 10.68
C ILE A 36 -8.09 4.02 11.60
N HIS A 37 -9.12 3.33 11.11
CA HIS A 37 -9.74 2.20 11.77
C HIS A 37 -9.51 0.92 10.97
N ILE A 38 -9.49 -0.20 11.67
CA ILE A 38 -9.56 -1.54 11.08
C ILE A 38 -10.78 -2.24 11.68
N THR A 39 -11.59 -2.85 10.82
CA THR A 39 -12.74 -3.65 11.25
C THR A 39 -12.79 -4.99 10.53
N VAL A 40 -13.32 -6.01 11.20
CA VAL A 40 -13.76 -7.25 10.56
C VAL A 40 -15.18 -7.00 10.05
N LEU A 41 -15.40 -7.20 8.75
CA LEU A 41 -16.71 -6.92 8.15
C LEU A 41 -17.82 -7.73 8.82
N GLY A 42 -18.89 -7.03 9.21
CA GLY A 42 -20.02 -7.62 9.94
C GLY A 42 -19.87 -7.64 11.46
N GLN A 43 -18.73 -7.19 12.01
CA GLN A 43 -18.52 -7.02 13.45
C GLN A 43 -18.67 -5.55 13.86
N PRO A 44 -18.94 -5.26 15.15
CA PRO A 44 -18.93 -3.91 15.68
C PRO A 44 -17.59 -3.20 15.45
N GLU A 45 -17.61 -1.88 15.30
CA GLU A 45 -16.39 -1.08 15.16
C GLU A 45 -15.49 -1.22 16.40
N THR A 46 -14.18 -1.18 16.16
CA THR A 46 -13.16 -1.19 17.21
C THR A 46 -12.50 0.18 17.35
N LYS A 47 -11.63 0.32 18.37
CA LYS A 47 -10.83 1.52 18.56
C LYS A 47 -9.96 1.80 17.32
N PRO A 48 -9.69 3.07 17.01
CA PRO A 48 -8.79 3.42 15.92
C PRO A 48 -7.39 2.83 16.15
N VAL A 49 -6.68 2.56 15.06
CA VAL A 49 -5.25 2.18 15.11
C VAL A 49 -4.32 3.38 15.09
N THR A 50 -4.83 4.58 14.80
CA THR A 50 -4.10 5.85 14.92
C THR A 50 -4.81 6.84 15.85
N THR A 51 -4.19 7.99 16.14
CA THR A 51 -4.60 8.91 17.22
C THR A 51 -4.87 10.34 16.75
N GLY A 52 -5.80 10.51 15.81
CA GLY A 52 -6.42 11.80 15.46
C GLY A 52 -5.58 12.77 14.63
N HIS A 53 -4.60 12.28 13.87
CA HIS A 53 -3.61 13.13 13.18
C HIS A 53 -3.95 13.49 11.73
N TRP A 54 -5.22 13.35 11.32
CA TRP A 54 -5.61 13.46 9.91
C TRP A 54 -4.81 12.47 9.05
N ASP A 55 -4.96 11.19 9.40
CA ASP A 55 -4.29 10.06 8.75
C ASP A 55 -5.19 9.47 7.65
N PHE A 56 -4.77 9.53 6.39
CA PHE A 56 -5.62 9.23 5.24
C PHE A 56 -5.10 8.07 4.37
N LYS A 57 -6.03 7.49 3.61
CA LYS A 57 -5.77 6.50 2.55
C LYS A 57 -4.89 5.33 3.02
N PRO A 58 -5.30 4.57 4.06
CA PRO A 58 -4.60 3.37 4.45
C PRO A 58 -4.55 2.35 3.31
N SER A 59 -3.40 1.71 3.12
CA SER A 59 -3.20 0.62 2.18
C SER A 59 -2.51 -0.55 2.87
N TRP A 60 -2.99 -1.76 2.60
CA TRP A 60 -2.51 -3.00 3.24
C TRP A 60 -1.31 -3.58 2.51
N SER A 61 -0.30 -3.96 3.30
CA SER A 61 0.77 -4.88 2.87
C SER A 61 0.18 -6.22 2.38
N ILE A 62 0.93 -6.97 1.56
CA ILE A 62 0.47 -8.27 1.06
C ILE A 62 0.34 -9.30 2.18
N THR A 63 1.16 -9.18 3.22
CA THR A 63 1.14 -9.98 4.45
C THR A 63 -0.02 -9.61 5.37
N GLY A 64 -0.59 -8.42 5.20
CA GLY A 64 -1.77 -7.98 5.94
C GLY A 64 -1.51 -7.66 7.41
N ASP A 65 -0.26 -7.43 7.79
CA ASP A 65 0.20 -7.09 9.14
C ASP A 65 0.65 -5.62 9.28
N HIS A 66 0.80 -4.92 8.14
CA HIS A 66 1.15 -3.49 8.09
C HIS A 66 0.15 -2.69 7.25
N LEU A 67 -0.08 -1.44 7.66
CA LEU A 67 -0.71 -0.39 6.87
C LEU A 67 0.31 0.70 6.53
N VAL A 68 0.25 1.23 5.31
CA VAL A 68 0.88 2.50 4.92
C VAL A 68 -0.20 3.54 4.68
N PHE A 69 0.05 4.79 5.08
CA PHE A 69 -0.90 5.91 4.96
C PHE A 69 -0.15 7.24 4.95
N PHE A 70 -0.81 8.33 4.54
CA PHE A 70 -0.24 9.66 4.69
C PHE A 70 -0.89 10.42 5.85
N ARG A 71 -0.07 11.12 6.62
CA ARG A 71 -0.50 12.04 7.68
C ARG A 71 -0.44 13.47 7.17
N ARG A 72 -1.52 14.25 7.32
CA ARG A 72 -1.50 15.68 7.00
C ARG A 72 -0.86 16.48 8.13
N LEU A 73 0.28 17.11 7.83
CA LEU A 73 1.05 17.92 8.78
C LEU A 73 0.74 19.41 8.65
N LYS A 74 0.45 19.87 7.43
CA LYS A 74 0.01 21.24 7.16
C LYS A 74 -1.16 21.22 6.20
N ASP A 75 -2.22 21.92 6.59
CA ASP A 75 -3.41 22.10 5.78
C ASP A 75 -3.24 23.25 4.77
N ASP A 76 -3.99 23.18 3.68
CA ASP A 76 -4.13 24.19 2.65
C ASP A 76 -5.50 24.02 1.97
N PRO A 77 -6.19 25.10 1.55
CA PRO A 77 -7.45 24.98 0.80
C PRO A 77 -7.33 24.14 -0.48
N GLU A 78 -6.16 24.18 -1.12
CA GLU A 78 -5.84 23.33 -2.26
C GLU A 78 -5.14 22.06 -1.77
N VAL A 79 -5.79 20.90 -1.94
CA VAL A 79 -5.27 19.61 -1.46
C VAL A 79 -3.87 19.33 -2.01
N ASN A 80 -3.58 19.74 -3.24
CA ASN A 80 -2.26 19.57 -3.83
C ASN A 80 -1.15 20.36 -3.11
N ASN A 81 -1.47 21.29 -2.20
CA ASN A 81 -0.49 22.09 -1.45
C ASN A 81 -0.34 21.63 0.01
N TRP A 82 -1.04 20.57 0.42
CA TRP A 82 -0.83 19.99 1.74
C TRP A 82 0.62 19.55 1.92
N ILE A 83 1.10 19.66 3.15
CA ILE A 83 2.35 19.01 3.54
C ILE A 83 1.98 17.76 4.32
N THR A 84 2.51 16.62 3.88
CA THR A 84 2.18 15.31 4.43
C THR A 84 3.44 14.50 4.71
N ALA A 85 3.36 13.59 5.68
CA ALA A 85 4.39 12.57 5.89
C ALA A 85 3.83 11.20 5.55
N MET A 86 4.67 10.35 4.97
CA MET A 86 4.38 8.94 4.79
C MET A 86 4.63 8.20 6.08
N CYS A 87 3.69 7.35 6.45
CA CYS A 87 3.70 6.64 7.72
C CYS A 87 3.36 5.18 7.48
N ILE A 88 3.87 4.34 8.37
CA ILE A 88 3.59 2.92 8.43
C ILE A 88 3.29 2.55 9.87
N ILE A 89 2.36 1.60 10.05
CA ILE A 89 1.95 1.10 11.36
C ILE A 89 1.57 -0.38 11.25
N ASN A 90 1.75 -1.13 12.32
CA ASN A 90 1.25 -2.49 12.42
C ASN A 90 -0.28 -2.47 12.53
N THR A 91 -0.93 -3.54 12.09
CA THR A 91 -2.41 -3.63 12.13
C THR A 91 -2.97 -3.76 13.54
N ASP A 92 -2.13 -4.00 14.54
CA ASP A 92 -2.48 -3.96 15.96
C ASP A 92 -2.28 -2.56 16.59
N GLY A 93 -1.88 -1.56 15.79
CA GLY A 93 -1.62 -0.19 16.24
C GLY A 93 -0.20 0.06 16.78
N THR A 94 0.65 -0.95 16.83
CA THR A 94 2.05 -0.80 17.27
C THR A 94 2.99 -0.45 16.12
N GLY A 95 4.28 -0.23 16.40
CA GLY A 95 5.31 -0.11 15.36
C GLY A 95 5.23 1.14 14.47
N PHE A 96 4.45 2.15 14.87
CA PHE A 96 4.32 3.39 14.11
C PHE A 96 5.69 4.05 13.86
N HIS A 97 5.97 4.40 12.60
CA HIS A 97 7.08 5.27 12.22
C HIS A 97 6.81 6.00 10.91
N GLN A 98 7.55 7.10 10.68
CA GLN A 98 7.51 7.86 9.43
C GLN A 98 8.52 7.31 8.43
N LEU A 99 8.12 7.28 7.16
CA LEU A 99 8.94 6.92 6.01
C LEU A 99 9.42 8.15 5.22
N SER A 100 8.80 9.31 5.42
CA SER A 100 9.26 10.59 4.85
C SER A 100 9.24 11.70 5.89
N ASP A 101 10.00 12.76 5.64
CA ASP A 101 10.32 13.82 6.63
C ASP A 101 9.21 14.86 6.79
N GLY A 102 8.15 14.78 5.99
CA GLY A 102 7.07 15.74 6.05
C GLY A 102 7.41 17.11 5.47
N THR A 103 8.31 17.18 4.48
CA THR A 103 8.63 18.44 3.78
C THR A 103 7.97 18.56 2.39
N PHE A 104 7.33 17.49 1.92
CA PHE A 104 6.68 17.42 0.61
C PHE A 104 5.18 17.14 0.73
N THR A 105 4.48 17.24 -0.41
CA THR A 105 3.15 16.67 -0.60
C THR A 105 3.31 15.22 -1.10
N ASP A 106 3.21 14.27 -0.18
CA ASP A 106 3.24 12.82 -0.44
C ASP A 106 1.83 12.20 -0.32
N PHE A 107 1.36 11.51 -1.37
CA PHE A 107 -0.02 11.00 -1.46
C PHE A 107 -0.14 9.57 -1.98
N ASN A 108 -1.31 9.00 -1.67
CA ASN A 108 -1.85 7.74 -2.18
C ASN A 108 -0.82 6.60 -2.17
N PRO A 109 -0.32 6.21 -0.99
CA PRO A 109 0.64 5.13 -0.91
C PRO A 109 0.00 3.78 -1.24
N THR A 110 0.81 2.86 -1.71
CA THR A 110 0.46 1.46 -1.91
C THR A 110 1.69 0.59 -1.66
N TRP A 111 1.57 -0.71 -1.89
CA TRP A 111 2.63 -1.67 -1.69
C TRP A 111 2.96 -2.39 -3.00
N THR A 112 4.21 -2.76 -3.19
CA THR A 112 4.55 -3.81 -4.14
C THR A 112 3.87 -5.13 -3.75
N ARG A 113 3.61 -5.99 -4.74
CA ARG A 113 2.95 -7.28 -4.55
C ARG A 113 3.86 -8.47 -4.87
N ASP A 114 5.15 -8.21 -5.06
CA ASP A 114 6.22 -9.19 -5.29
C ASP A 114 6.69 -9.95 -4.04
N GLY A 115 6.03 -9.74 -2.90
CA GLY A 115 6.41 -10.33 -1.61
C GLY A 115 7.48 -9.54 -0.85
N THR A 116 8.05 -8.48 -1.44
CA THR A 116 9.01 -7.62 -0.71
C THR A 116 8.32 -6.67 0.27
N ASN A 117 7.00 -6.42 0.10
CA ASN A 117 6.26 -5.42 0.86
C ASN A 117 6.99 -4.07 0.88
N THR A 118 7.31 -3.54 -0.29
CA THR A 118 7.92 -2.22 -0.41
C THR A 118 6.81 -1.17 -0.49
N PRO A 119 6.69 -0.23 0.48
CA PRO A 119 5.80 0.91 0.35
C PRO A 119 6.25 1.81 -0.81
N VAL A 120 5.28 2.24 -1.62
CA VAL A 120 5.48 3.17 -2.73
C VAL A 120 4.42 4.27 -2.69
N TRP A 121 4.75 5.49 -3.09
CA TRP A 121 3.82 6.62 -3.05
C TRP A 121 4.14 7.69 -4.08
N ASN A 122 3.26 8.69 -4.17
CA ASN A 122 3.35 9.78 -5.13
C ASN A 122 3.80 11.07 -4.43
N ARG A 123 4.97 11.58 -4.79
CA ARG A 123 5.52 12.85 -4.27
C ARG A 123 5.33 13.96 -5.29
N LYS A 124 4.74 15.07 -4.88
CA LYS A 124 4.60 16.26 -5.72
C LYS A 124 5.97 16.87 -6.00
N VAL A 125 6.19 17.31 -7.24
CA VAL A 125 7.39 18.06 -7.61
C VAL A 125 7.20 19.52 -7.16
N PRO A 126 8.15 20.11 -6.39
CA PRO A 126 8.04 21.49 -5.94
C PRO A 126 7.79 22.48 -7.09
N GLY A 127 6.81 23.37 -6.91
CA GLY A 127 6.43 24.37 -7.91
C GLY A 127 5.70 23.83 -9.15
N LYS A 128 5.34 22.54 -9.19
CA LYS A 128 4.61 21.92 -10.31
C LYS A 128 3.39 21.15 -9.83
N LEU A 129 2.45 20.88 -10.75
CA LEU A 129 1.32 19.95 -10.54
C LEU A 129 1.66 18.50 -10.90
N SER A 130 2.91 18.22 -11.25
CA SER A 130 3.40 16.87 -11.55
C SER A 130 3.85 16.14 -10.30
N TYR A 131 3.75 14.81 -10.35
CA TYR A 131 4.18 13.91 -9.29
C TYR A 131 5.25 12.95 -9.82
N HIS A 132 6.02 12.37 -8.91
CA HIS A 132 6.95 11.29 -9.17
C HIS A 132 6.79 10.21 -8.10
N ILE A 133 7.19 8.98 -8.42
CA ILE A 133 7.00 7.82 -7.55
C ILE A 133 8.23 7.64 -6.67
N MET A 134 7.99 7.50 -5.38
CA MET A 134 8.98 7.22 -4.34
C MET A 134 8.71 5.83 -3.74
N ALA A 135 9.73 5.27 -3.10
CA ALA A 135 9.64 4.02 -2.37
C ALA A 135 10.49 4.07 -1.10
N SER A 136 10.14 3.23 -0.12
CA SER A 136 10.97 2.98 1.05
C SER A 136 10.84 1.52 1.46
N LYS A 137 11.35 1.16 2.63
CA LYS A 137 11.27 -0.18 3.22
C LYS A 137 10.59 -0.11 4.57
N ILE A 138 10.04 -1.24 5.02
CA ILE A 138 9.58 -1.38 6.41
C ILE A 138 10.77 -1.09 7.35
N GLY A 139 10.57 -0.23 8.35
CA GLY A 139 11.63 0.23 9.27
C GLY A 139 12.54 1.32 8.69
N GLY A 140 12.30 1.74 7.45
CA GLY A 140 13.00 2.87 6.83
C GLY A 140 12.75 4.16 7.60
N LYS A 141 13.73 5.06 7.57
CA LYS A 141 13.64 6.37 8.22
C LYS A 141 13.47 7.46 7.18
N PRO A 142 12.92 8.64 7.56
CA PRO A 142 12.94 9.80 6.69
C PRO A 142 14.34 10.09 6.15
N GLY A 143 14.45 10.28 4.84
CA GLY A 143 15.71 10.45 4.11
C GLY A 143 16.31 9.14 3.56
N GLU A 144 15.79 7.97 3.95
CA GLU A 144 16.18 6.68 3.35
C GLU A 144 15.32 6.30 2.14
N GLU A 145 14.26 7.06 1.84
CA GLU A 145 13.43 6.80 0.66
C GLU A 145 14.21 6.97 -0.65
N VAL A 146 13.82 6.17 -1.64
CA VAL A 146 14.42 6.17 -2.98
C VAL A 146 13.41 6.61 -4.02
N GLN A 147 13.90 7.31 -5.03
CA GLN A 147 13.12 7.73 -6.18
C GLN A 147 13.02 6.58 -7.20
N LEU A 148 11.80 6.28 -7.66
CA LEU A 148 11.54 5.27 -8.70
C LEU A 148 11.34 5.88 -10.09
N THR A 149 10.95 7.15 -10.20
CA THR A 149 10.76 7.86 -11.47
C THR A 149 11.36 9.26 -11.44
N ASP A 150 11.87 9.72 -12.58
CA ASP A 150 12.47 11.05 -12.71
C ASP A 150 11.42 12.18 -12.54
N PRO A 151 11.71 13.25 -11.77
CA PRO A 151 10.78 14.35 -11.51
C PRO A 151 10.59 15.29 -12.72
N SER A 152 11.28 15.07 -13.83
CA SER A 152 11.09 15.80 -15.09
C SER A 152 9.78 15.45 -15.80
N TYR A 153 9.15 14.32 -15.48
CA TYR A 153 7.85 13.93 -16.03
C TYR A 153 6.87 13.48 -14.93
N HIS A 154 5.58 13.55 -15.24
CA HIS A 154 4.54 13.08 -14.32
C HIS A 154 4.49 11.56 -14.28
N ALA A 155 4.51 10.98 -13.08
CA ALA A 155 4.21 9.59 -12.83
C ALA A 155 3.40 9.46 -11.54
N TRP A 156 2.39 8.60 -11.58
CA TRP A 156 1.50 8.34 -10.46
C TRP A 156 1.19 6.85 -10.36
N VAL A 157 1.56 6.22 -9.24
CA VAL A 157 1.24 4.82 -8.93
C VAL A 157 -0.17 4.71 -8.35
N HIS A 158 -0.92 3.72 -8.86
CA HIS A 158 -2.26 3.39 -8.39
C HIS A 158 -2.29 2.07 -7.61
N SER A 159 -1.64 1.04 -8.14
CA SER A 159 -1.56 -0.29 -7.54
C SER A 159 -0.35 -1.06 -8.07
N ALA A 160 -0.12 -2.29 -7.59
CA ALA A 160 0.95 -3.15 -8.04
C ALA A 160 0.43 -4.54 -8.39
N VAL A 161 1.14 -5.22 -9.28
CA VAL A 161 0.93 -6.63 -9.65
C VAL A 161 2.00 -7.52 -9.01
N ARG A 162 1.71 -8.81 -8.90
CA ARG A 162 2.45 -9.84 -8.16
C ARG A 162 3.87 -10.07 -8.67
N ASP A 163 4.15 -9.68 -9.91
CA ASP A 163 5.50 -9.76 -10.47
C ASP A 163 6.38 -8.52 -10.14
N GLY A 164 5.87 -7.59 -9.34
CA GLY A 164 6.60 -6.41 -8.88
C GLY A 164 6.42 -5.17 -9.76
N ARG A 165 5.73 -5.29 -10.90
CA ARG A 165 5.38 -4.11 -11.71
C ARG A 165 4.33 -3.25 -11.02
N LEU A 166 4.42 -1.96 -11.25
CA LEU A 166 3.50 -0.94 -10.73
C LEU A 166 2.53 -0.52 -11.83
N PHE A 167 1.24 -0.53 -11.55
CA PHE A 167 0.24 0.06 -12.44
C PHE A 167 0.24 1.58 -12.22
N VAL A 168 0.68 2.32 -13.24
CA VAL A 168 0.89 3.76 -13.16
C VAL A 168 0.15 4.52 -14.26
N SER A 169 -0.26 5.76 -13.97
CA SER A 169 -0.49 6.78 -15.01
C SER A 169 0.74 7.66 -15.10
N ALA A 170 1.32 7.81 -16.28
CA ALA A 170 2.58 8.53 -16.44
C ALA A 170 2.68 9.20 -17.81
N THR A 171 3.68 10.08 -17.94
CA THR A 171 4.07 10.71 -19.21
C THR A 171 5.57 10.51 -19.49
N PRO A 172 6.09 9.26 -19.56
CA PRO A 172 7.52 9.04 -19.77
C PRO A 172 7.98 9.65 -21.10
N PRO A 173 9.23 10.16 -21.17
CA PRO A 173 9.79 10.68 -22.42
C PRO A 173 9.66 9.66 -23.55
N LYS A 174 9.33 10.14 -24.76
CA LYS A 174 9.12 9.34 -25.99
C LYS A 174 7.90 8.42 -26.01
N LEU A 175 7.33 8.05 -24.84
CA LEU A 175 6.11 7.24 -24.78
C LEU A 175 4.85 8.12 -24.66
N GLY A 176 4.95 9.31 -24.07
CA GLY A 176 3.82 10.22 -23.92
C GLY A 176 2.85 9.80 -22.80
N ARG A 177 1.74 10.52 -22.67
CA ARG A 177 0.78 10.30 -21.58
C ARG A 177 0.07 8.96 -21.74
N GLY A 178 -0.16 8.24 -20.65
CA GLY A 178 -1.05 7.08 -20.62
C GLY A 178 -0.90 6.24 -19.37
N TYR A 179 -1.44 5.02 -19.44
CA TYR A 179 -1.36 4.02 -18.40
C TYR A 179 -0.32 2.97 -18.76
N TYR A 180 0.42 2.51 -17.76
CA TYR A 180 1.51 1.59 -17.95
C TYR A 180 1.63 0.59 -16.81
N LEU A 181 2.12 -0.60 -17.12
CA LEU A 181 2.84 -1.41 -16.14
C LEU A 181 4.29 -0.95 -16.16
N MET A 182 4.74 -0.40 -15.04
CA MET A 182 6.09 0.10 -14.84
C MET A 182 6.90 -0.93 -14.07
N THR A 183 8.04 -1.36 -14.61
CA THR A 183 9.03 -2.15 -13.87
C THR A 183 9.97 -1.19 -13.13
N PRO A 184 9.97 -1.15 -11.80
CA PRO A 184 10.89 -0.31 -11.04
C PRO A 184 12.34 -0.74 -11.25
N ASN A 185 13.26 0.21 -11.18
CA ASN A 185 14.69 -0.04 -11.21
C ASN A 185 15.36 0.95 -10.26
N ALA A 186 15.51 0.57 -8.98
CA ALA A 186 16.07 1.45 -7.96
C ALA A 186 17.53 1.81 -8.32
N GLY A 187 17.81 3.10 -8.48
CA GLY A 187 19.11 3.60 -8.93
C GLY A 187 19.35 3.57 -10.45
N GLY A 188 18.37 3.07 -11.22
CA GLY A 188 18.40 3.05 -12.68
C GLY A 188 17.14 3.70 -13.30
N ARG A 189 16.94 3.45 -14.59
CA ARG A 189 15.73 3.91 -15.29
C ARG A 189 14.66 2.81 -15.26
N PRO A 190 13.40 3.13 -14.87
CA PRO A 190 12.30 2.19 -14.98
C PRO A 190 11.95 1.94 -16.46
N THR A 191 11.33 0.80 -16.73
CA THR A 191 10.74 0.48 -18.03
C THR A 191 9.23 0.54 -17.95
N PHE A 192 8.58 0.82 -19.08
CA PHE A 192 7.13 1.03 -19.14
C PHE A 192 6.52 0.19 -20.28
N GLU A 193 5.51 -0.60 -19.94
CA GLU A 193 4.69 -1.35 -20.87
C GLU A 193 3.32 -0.70 -20.97
N ARG A 194 2.89 -0.31 -22.16
CA ARG A 194 1.61 0.38 -22.36
C ARG A 194 0.45 -0.52 -21.95
N VAL A 195 -0.45 0.01 -21.13
CA VAL A 195 -1.78 -0.57 -20.92
C VAL A 195 -2.80 0.21 -21.75
N THR A 196 -3.58 -0.51 -22.54
CA THR A 196 -4.64 0.06 -23.38
C THR A 196 -6.01 -0.22 -22.81
N CYS A 197 -6.89 0.78 -22.86
CA CYS A 197 -8.30 0.67 -22.51
C CYS A 197 -9.10 1.56 -23.46
N GLU A 198 -10.20 1.07 -24.02
CA GLU A 198 -11.02 1.81 -24.99
C GLU A 198 -11.63 3.11 -24.41
N LEU A 199 -11.73 3.18 -23.08
CA LEU A 199 -12.18 4.38 -22.36
C LEU A 199 -11.07 5.40 -22.13
N ALA A 200 -9.80 4.99 -22.13
CA ALA A 200 -8.67 5.87 -21.82
C ALA A 200 -8.52 7.08 -22.77
N PRO A 201 -8.85 7.00 -24.08
CA PRO A 201 -8.86 8.18 -24.94
C PRO A 201 -10.02 9.15 -24.67
N LYS A 202 -11.05 8.73 -23.94
CA LYS A 202 -12.33 9.46 -23.76
C LYS A 202 -12.50 10.05 -22.35
N GLY A 203 -11.54 9.82 -21.46
CA GLY A 203 -11.63 10.25 -20.07
C GLY A 203 -10.39 9.86 -19.27
N ILE A 204 -10.51 9.94 -17.95
CA ILE A 204 -9.46 9.60 -17.00
C ILE A 204 -9.92 8.37 -16.22
N LEU A 205 -9.08 7.34 -16.23
CA LEU A 205 -9.14 6.23 -15.28
C LEU A 205 -8.38 6.67 -14.03
N ASP A 206 -9.08 6.84 -12.91
CA ASP A 206 -8.51 7.23 -11.62
C ASP A 206 -8.70 6.10 -10.59
N ARG A 207 -7.90 6.13 -9.51
CA ARG A 207 -7.96 5.19 -8.37
C ARG A 207 -7.96 3.73 -8.81
N ILE A 208 -7.05 3.40 -9.73
CA ILE A 208 -7.01 2.10 -10.39
C ILE A 208 -6.54 1.00 -9.42
N SER A 209 -7.36 -0.03 -9.22
CA SER A 209 -7.03 -1.16 -8.37
C SER A 209 -7.10 -2.46 -9.17
N VAL A 210 -5.99 -3.21 -9.18
CA VAL A 210 -5.94 -4.56 -9.75
C VAL A 210 -6.44 -5.56 -8.71
N SER A 211 -7.36 -6.44 -9.11
CA SER A 211 -7.88 -7.50 -8.24
C SER A 211 -6.77 -8.45 -7.77
N PRO A 212 -6.90 -9.10 -6.59
CA PRO A 212 -5.88 -10.04 -6.11
C PRO A 212 -5.56 -11.18 -7.07
N SER A 213 -6.52 -11.63 -7.90
CA SER A 213 -6.32 -12.66 -8.92
C SER A 213 -5.74 -12.12 -10.24
N GLU A 214 -5.58 -10.80 -10.36
CA GLU A 214 -5.04 -10.09 -11.54
C GLU A 214 -5.87 -10.28 -12.82
N THR A 215 -7.12 -10.69 -12.67
CA THR A 215 -8.06 -10.91 -13.78
C THR A 215 -9.06 -9.77 -13.97
N LYS A 216 -9.08 -8.81 -13.05
CA LYS A 216 -9.99 -7.66 -13.07
C LYS A 216 -9.26 -6.40 -12.61
N ILE A 217 -9.72 -5.27 -13.13
CA ILE A 217 -9.30 -3.93 -12.73
C ILE A 217 -10.57 -3.15 -12.38
N CYS A 218 -10.57 -2.48 -11.24
CA CYS A 218 -11.58 -1.50 -10.86
C CYS A 218 -10.97 -0.11 -10.95
N PHE A 219 -11.73 0.87 -11.41
CA PHE A 219 -11.30 2.26 -11.50
C PHE A 219 -12.50 3.19 -11.44
N GLU A 220 -12.25 4.41 -11.01
CA GLU A 220 -13.17 5.52 -11.20
C GLU A 220 -12.99 6.07 -12.62
N TYR A 221 -14.10 6.32 -13.32
CA TYR A 221 -14.06 6.88 -14.67
C TYR A 221 -14.60 8.31 -14.68
N GLN A 222 -13.77 9.25 -15.09
CA GLN A 222 -14.10 10.67 -15.15
C GLN A 222 -14.05 11.15 -16.61
N THR A 223 -15.13 11.77 -17.09
CA THR A 223 -15.21 12.29 -18.48
C THR A 223 -14.68 13.73 -18.63
N GLY A 224 -14.17 14.32 -17.54
CA GLY A 224 -13.65 15.68 -17.48
C GLY A 224 -13.56 16.18 -16.03
N PHE A 225 -12.89 17.32 -15.83
CA PHE A 225 -12.93 18.14 -14.62
C PHE A 225 -13.53 19.50 -14.98
#